data_AF-A0AAU3T560-F1
#
_entry.id   AF-A0AAU3T560-F1
#
_cell.length_a   1.000
_cell.length_b   1.000
_cell.length_c   1.000
_cell.angle_alpha   90.00
_cell.angle_beta   90.00
_cell.angle_gamma   90.00
#
_symmetry.space_group_name_H-M   'P 1'
#
loop_
_entity.id
_entity.type
_entity.pdbx_description
1 polymer ?
#
loop_
_entity_poly.entity_id
_entity_poly.type
_entity_poly.pdbx_seq_one_letter_code
_entity_poly.pdbx_strand_id
1 'polypeptide(L)' 'MLGWTVGWQRRYACLAQLLAGGARLTAIVPGVTRHGEDIGRWLATQQQGWDRLNEEQRRWLGELGVKKAPLARQAAA' A
#
# COMPACT_ATOMS: atom_id res chain seq x y z
N MET A 1 -1.74 -12.99 -18.95
CA MET A 1 -2.77 -12.89 -17.89
C MET A 1 -2.09 -13.15 -16.55
N LEU A 2 -1.36 -12.17 -16.03
CA LEU A 2 -0.76 -12.32 -14.69
C LEU A 2 -1.91 -12.17 -13.70
N GLY A 3 -2.44 -13.30 -13.22
CA GLY A 3 -3.52 -13.35 -12.26
C GLY A 3 -3.03 -12.86 -10.90
N TRP A 4 -3.22 -11.58 -10.63
CA TRP A 4 -2.92 -11.05 -9.30
C TRP A 4 -3.99 -11.58 -8.36
N THR A 5 -3.62 -11.87 -7.12
CA THR A 5 -4.61 -12.36 -6.15
C THR A 5 -5.67 -11.29 -5.93
N VAL A 6 -6.94 -11.70 -5.92
CA VAL A 6 -8.09 -10.81 -5.65
C VAL A 6 -7.88 -9.99 -4.38
N GLY A 7 -7.20 -10.55 -3.38
CA GLY A 7 -6.83 -9.85 -2.15
C GLY A 7 -5.92 -8.64 -2.36
N TRP A 8 -4.97 -8.68 -3.30
CA TRP A 8 -4.13 -7.52 -3.60
C TRP A 8 -4.94 -6.41 -4.27
N GLN A 9 -5.78 -6.76 -5.27
CA GLN A 9 -6.63 -5.80 -5.97
C GLN A 9 -7.64 -5.15 -5.03
N ARG A 10 -8.24 -5.93 -4.12
CA ARG A 10 -9.18 -5.43 -3.12
C ARG A 10 -8.53 -4.40 -2.20
N ARG A 11 -7.31 -4.67 -1.72
CA ARG A 11 -6.57 -3.73 -0.85
C ARG A 11 -6.15 -2.47 -1.60
N TYR A 12 -5.73 -2.61 -2.85
CA TYR A 12 -5.46 -1.46 -3.72
C TYR A 12 -6.71 -0.58 -3.90
N ALA A 13 -7.87 -1.18 -4.21
CA ALA A 13 -9.12 -0.46 -4.33
C ALA A 13 -9.55 0.22 -3.02
N CYS A 14 -9.34 -0.44 -1.87
CA CYS A 14 -9.57 0.16 -0.56
C CYS A 14 -8.67 1.38 -0.31
N LEU A 15 -7.39 1.29 -0.66
CA LEU A 15 -6.45 2.41 -0.56
C LEU A 15 -6.89 3.58 -1.46
N ALA A 16 -7.21 3.30 -2.72
CA ALA A 16 -7.69 4.31 -3.66
C ALA A 16 -8.96 5.01 -3.15
N GLN A 17 -9.91 4.26 -2.59
CA GLN A 17 -11.12 4.83 -1.98
C GLN A 17 -10.83 5.70 -0.75
N LEU A 18 -9.84 5.34 0.08
CA LEU A 18 -9.43 6.16 1.22
C LEU A 18 -8.86 7.49 0.74
N LEU A 19 -7.98 7.45 -0.26
CA LEU A 19 -7.37 8.65 -0.83
C LEU A 19 -8.40 9.53 -1.56
N ALA A 20 -9.32 8.93 -2.32
CA ALA A 20 -10.43 9.64 -2.96
C ALA A 20 -11.37 10.29 -1.94
N GLY A 21 -11.48 9.72 -0.73
CA GLY A 21 -12.20 10.31 0.40
C GLY A 21 -11.45 11.43 1.11
N GLY A 22 -10.28 11.85 0.61
CA GLY A 22 -9.46 12.93 1.18
C GLY A 22 -8.42 12.48 2.20
N ALA A 23 -8.28 11.18 2.46
CA ALA A 23 -7.20 10.69 3.30
C ALA A 23 -5.84 10.96 2.62
N ARG A 24 -4.83 11.27 3.42
CA ARG A 24 -3.44 11.39 2.94
C ARG A 24 -2.72 10.06 3.14
N LEU A 25 -1.80 9.71 2.25
CA LEU A 25 -0.97 8.51 2.40
C LEU A 25 -0.25 8.43 3.76
N THR A 26 0.19 9.57 4.29
CA THR A 26 0.83 9.66 5.62
C THR A 26 -0.11 9.34 6.79
N ALA A 27 -1.42 9.41 6.58
CA ALA A 27 -2.43 9.03 7.56
C ALA A 27 -2.81 7.54 7.47
N ILE A 28 -2.39 6.83 6.41
CA ILE A 28 -2.67 5.40 6.21
C ILE A 28 -1.56 4.59 6.92
N VAL A 29 -1.61 4.61 8.26
CA VAL A 29 -0.67 3.89 9.13
C VAL A 29 -1.22 2.50 9.51
N PRO A 30 -0.35 1.54 9.91
CA PRO A 30 -0.81 0.24 10.40
C PRO A 30 -1.91 0.37 11.45
N GLY A 31 -3.00 -0.40 11.28
CA GLY A 31 -4.22 -0.29 12.08
C GLY A 31 -5.37 0.45 11.38
N VAL A 32 -5.12 1.18 10.29
CA VAL A 32 -6.18 1.71 9.43
C VAL A 32 -6.83 0.56 8.66
N THR A 33 -8.04 0.20 9.08
CA THR A 33 -8.80 -0.90 8.48
C THR A 33 -9.90 -0.41 7.55
N ARG A 34 -10.17 -1.18 6.49
CA ARG A 34 -11.31 -1.00 5.59
C ARG A 34 -11.88 -2.37 5.25
N HIS A 35 -13.19 -2.57 5.43
CA HIS A 35 -13.85 -3.86 5.22
C HIS A 35 -13.18 -5.04 5.95
N GLY A 36 -12.65 -4.80 7.15
CA GLY A 36 -11.97 -5.79 7.97
C GLY A 36 -10.51 -6.07 7.59
N GLU A 37 -9.96 -5.42 6.57
CA GLU A 37 -8.55 -5.56 6.18
C GLU A 37 -7.72 -4.36 6.65
N ASP A 38 -6.55 -4.60 7.24
CA ASP A 38 -5.60 -3.57 7.63
C ASP A 38 -4.82 -3.06 6.40
N ILE A 39 -5.33 -1.97 5.82
CA ILE A 39 -4.76 -1.35 4.62
C ILE A 39 -3.44 -0.66 4.96
N GLY A 40 -3.31 -0.10 6.16
CA GLY A 40 -2.06 0.52 6.61
C GLY A 40 -0.91 -0.45 6.73
N ARG A 41 -1.15 -1.63 7.33
CA ARG A 41 -0.15 -2.69 7.41
C ARG A 41 0.19 -3.22 6.03
N TRP A 42 -0.81 -3.45 5.18
CA TRP A 42 -0.57 -3.89 3.80
C TRP A 42 0.28 -2.88 3.02
N LEU A 43 -0.05 -1.59 3.11
CA LEU A 43 0.68 -0.51 2.45
C LEU A 43 2.13 -0.43 2.95
N ALA A 44 2.36 -0.55 4.26
CA ALA A 44 3.70 -0.61 4.84
C ALA A 44 4.50 -1.81 4.28
N THR A 45 3.88 -2.99 4.18
CA THR A 45 4.51 -4.16 3.54
C THR A 45 4.85 -3.91 2.07
N GLN A 46 3.98 -3.24 1.30
CA GLN A 46 4.29 -2.90 -0.10
C GLN A 46 5.48 -1.93 -0.20
N GLN A 47 5.56 -0.92 0.68
CA GLN A 47 6.65 0.05 0.67
C GLN A 47 7.99 -0.54 1.12
N GLN A 48 7.99 -1.46 2.08
CA GLN A 48 9.19 -2.18 2.52
C GLN A 48 9.63 -3.23 1.50
N GLY A 49 8.68 -3.93 0.90
CA GLY A 49 8.90 -4.94 -0.13
C GLY A 49 9.00 -4.38 -1.55
N TRP A 50 9.18 -3.06 -1.71
CA TRP A 50 9.06 -2.38 -3.00
C TRP A 50 9.91 -2.97 -4.13
N ASP A 51 11.13 -3.41 -3.80
CA ASP A 51 12.07 -4.00 -4.75
C ASP A 51 11.63 -5.40 -5.22
N ARG A 52 10.78 -6.08 -4.44
CA ARG A 52 10.20 -7.39 -4.77
C ARG A 52 8.89 -7.29 -5.55
N LEU A 53 8.29 -6.10 -5.62
CA LEU A 53 7.11 -5.86 -6.44
C LEU A 53 7.48 -5.94 -7.91
N ASN A 54 6.55 -6.40 -8.74
CA ASN A 54 6.72 -6.29 -10.19
C ASN A 54 6.54 -4.84 -10.66
N GLU A 55 6.88 -4.57 -11.91
CA GLU A 55 6.80 -3.21 -12.49
C GLU A 55 5.38 -2.64 -12.50
N GLU A 56 4.37 -3.47 -12.79
CA GLU A 56 2.97 -3.05 -12.83
C GLU A 56 2.43 -2.66 -11.45
N GLN A 57 2.76 -3.42 -10.41
CA GLN A 57 2.40 -3.11 -9.02
C GLN A 57 3.05 -1.80 -8.57
N ARG A 58 4.33 -1.60 -8.89
CA ARG A 58 5.02 -0.33 -8.62
C ARG A 58 4.37 0.83 -9.37
N ARG A 59 3.98 0.61 -10.63
CA ARG A 59 3.29 1.63 -11.43
C ARG A 59 1.95 2.02 -10.79
N TRP A 60 1.08 1.06 -10.47
CA TRP A 60 -0.23 1.38 -9.88
C TRP A 60 -0.11 2.01 -8.50
N LEU A 61 0.79 1.51 -7.64
CA LEU A 61 1.06 2.15 -6.36
C LEU A 61 1.62 3.58 -6.55
N GLY A 62 2.48 3.77 -7.54
CA GLY A 62 3.01 5.07 -7.94
C GLY A 62 1.94 6.03 -8.46
N GLU A 63 0.93 5.55 -9.20
CA GLU A 63 -0.22 6.34 -9.64
C GLU A 63 -1.05 6.87 -8.44
N LEU A 64 -1.07 6.13 -7.33
CA LEU A 64 -1.64 6.59 -6.05
C LEU A 64 -0.70 7.48 -5.23
N GLY A 65 0.52 7.76 -5.71
CA GLY A 65 1.54 8.54 -5.03
C GLY A 65 2.34 7.77 -3.97
N VAL A 66 2.16 6.45 -3.88
CA VAL A 66 2.94 5.60 -2.98
C VAL A 66 4.37 5.51 -3.52
N LYS A 67 5.34 5.66 -2.63
CA LYS A 67 6.76 5.57 -2.96
C LYS A 67 7.39 4.44 -2.16
N LYS A 68 8.53 3.93 -2.64
CA LYS A 68 9.42 3.09 -1.84
C LYS A 68 9.61 3.76 -0.48
N ALA A 69 9.51 2.99 0.60
CA ALA A 69 9.85 3.53 1.90
C ALA A 69 11.28 4.09 1.82
N PRO A 70 11.55 5.31 2.32
CA PRO A 70 12.93 5.70 2.53
C PRO A 70 13.61 4.57 3.31
N LEU A 71 14.92 4.37 3.13
CA LEU A 71 15.74 3.53 4.00
C LEU A 71 15.76 4.17 5.41
N ALA A 72 14.60 4.26 6.05
CA ALA A 72 14.47 4.48 7.45
C ALA A 72 14.98 3.18 8.06
N ARG A 73 16.23 3.25 8.50
CA ARG A 73 16.85 2.35 9.47
C ARG A 73 15.75 1.77 10.35
N GLN A 74 15.64 0.45 10.40
CA GLN A 74 14.82 -0.26 11.37
C GLN A 74 14.96 0.45 12.71
N ALA A 75 13.93 1.19 13.09
CA ALA A 75 13.82 1.85 14.37
C ALA A 75 12.41 1.55 14.85
N ALA A 76 12.25 0.34 15.36
CA ALA A 76 11.49 0.13 16.57
C ALA A 76 12.37 -0.81 17.42
N ALA A 77 12.87 -0.25 18.52
CA ALA A 77 13.58 -0.92 19.59
C ALA A 77 12.62 -1.81 20.39
#